data_AF-A0A540R872-F1
#
_entry.id   AF-A0A540R872-F1
#
_cell.length_a   1.000
_cell.length_b   1.000
_cell.length_c   1.000
_cell.angle_alpha   90.00
_cell.angle_beta   90.00
_cell.angle_gamma   90.00
#
_symmetry.space_group_name_H-M   'P 1'
#
loop_
_entity.id
_entity.type
_entity.pdbx_description
1 polymer ?
#
loop_
_entity_poly.entity_id
_entity_poly.type
_entity_poly.pdbx_seq_one_letter_code
_entity_poly.pdbx_strand_id
1 'polypeptide(L)'
;MTDTIEVPISLIKAGDLGAIRELLPKPESLFGRWAEHPEYGRGIIISAHPDQFNAVWLAREKVDTSGKAWQAQVYLESLTLDPVELTTVEDFENAPEGTIVAAPQGNAYQKVFAKYWESYNDELDAKEMAASSPWKILRWGWGEQQ
;
A
#
# COMPACT_ATOMS: atom_id res chain seq x y z
N MET A 1 -3.04 15.92 6.60
CA MET A 1 -4.23 16.68 7.04
C MET A 1 -4.60 16.15 8.42
N THR A 2 -4.98 17.00 9.36
CA THR A 2 -5.48 16.57 10.67
C THR A 2 -6.98 16.33 10.55
N ASP A 3 -7.39 15.07 10.49
CA ASP A 3 -8.81 14.72 10.46
C ASP A 3 -9.40 14.95 11.87
N THR A 4 -10.30 15.93 11.96
CA THR A 4 -11.04 16.21 13.19
C THR A 4 -12.35 15.43 13.15
N ILE A 5 -12.64 14.65 14.19
CA ILE A 5 -13.94 13.97 14.32
C ILE A 5 -14.82 14.66 15.35
N GLU A 6 -16.12 14.71 15.07
CA GLU A 6 -17.12 15.12 16.06
C GLU A 6 -17.53 13.94 16.92
N VAL A 7 -17.34 14.05 18.24
CA VAL A 7 -17.74 13.03 19.21
C VAL A 7 -18.93 13.51 20.02
N PRO A 8 -20.08 12.80 20.01
CA PRO A 8 -21.23 13.15 20.84
C PRO A 8 -20.89 13.15 22.34
N ILE A 9 -21.24 14.24 23.04
CA ILE A 9 -21.06 14.37 24.50
C ILE A 9 -21.74 13.23 25.28
N SER A 10 -22.83 12.67 24.75
CA SER A 10 -23.52 11.52 25.36
C SER A 10 -22.63 10.28 25.45
N LEU A 11 -21.82 10.00 24.43
CA LEU A 11 -20.89 8.86 24.42
C LEU A 11 -19.74 9.06 25.41
N ILE A 12 -19.24 10.29 25.52
CA ILE A 12 -18.20 10.66 26.49
C ILE A 12 -18.73 10.47 27.92
N LYS A 13 -19.95 10.97 28.20
CA LYS A 13 -20.59 10.83 29.52
C LYS A 13 -20.93 9.39 29.87
N ALA A 14 -21.28 8.57 28.87
CA ALA A 14 -21.56 7.16 29.06
C ALA A 14 -20.28 6.31 29.24
N GLY A 15 -19.10 6.86 28.91
CA GLY A 15 -17.84 6.10 28.92
C GLY A 15 -17.80 4.99 27.87
N ASP A 16 -18.61 5.10 26.81
CA ASP A 16 -18.71 4.07 25.76
C ASP A 16 -17.53 4.18 24.78
N LEU A 17 -16.39 3.65 25.21
CA LEU A 17 -15.15 3.63 24.43
C LEU A 17 -15.29 2.85 23.12
N GLY A 18 -16.20 1.87 23.05
CA GLY A 18 -16.47 1.11 21.83
C GLY A 18 -17.11 2.00 20.77
N ALA A 19 -18.18 2.70 21.14
CA ALA A 19 -18.86 3.64 20.24
C ALA A 19 -17.96 4.81 19.81
N ILE A 20 -17.12 5.33 20.72
CA ILE A 20 -16.13 6.37 20.38
C ILE A 20 -15.10 5.83 19.38
N ARG A 21 -14.67 4.57 19.52
CA ARG A 21 -13.71 3.96 18.60
C ARG A 21 -14.26 3.77 17.18
N GLU A 22 -15.56 3.48 17.04
CA GLU A 22 -16.21 3.38 15.73
C GLU A 22 -16.36 4.72 15.01
N LEU A 23 -16.28 5.85 15.74
CA LEU A 23 -16.27 7.19 15.14
C LEU A 23 -14.90 7.60 14.62
N LEU A 24 -13.83 6.92 15.05
CA LEU A 24 -12.49 7.20 14.53
C LEU A 24 -12.42 6.79 13.05
N PRO A 25 -11.74 7.58 12.20
CA PRO A 25 -11.47 7.16 10.84
C PRO A 25 -10.80 5.79 10.91
N LYS A 26 -11.40 4.81 10.24
CA LYS A 26 -10.78 3.48 10.20
C LYS A 26 -9.47 3.65 9.42
N PRO A 27 -8.30 3.38 10.03
CA PRO A 27 -7.05 3.47 9.30
C PRO A 27 -7.17 2.58 8.07
N GLU A 28 -6.65 3.04 6.94
CA GLU A 28 -6.70 2.26 5.71
C GLU A 28 -6.16 0.85 5.97
N SER A 29 -6.86 -0.14 5.42
CA SER A 29 -6.47 -1.53 5.59
C SER A 29 -5.09 -1.77 4.98
N LEU A 30 -4.19 -2.37 5.76
CA LEU A 30 -2.89 -2.83 5.28
C LEU A 30 -2.98 -4.18 4.57
N PHE A 31 -4.12 -4.88 4.67
CA PHE A 31 -4.30 -6.19 4.07
C PHE A 31 -4.11 -6.14 2.55
N GLY A 32 -3.26 -7.01 2.04
CA GLY A 32 -2.93 -7.09 0.61
C GLY A 32 -1.86 -6.09 0.16
N ARG A 33 -1.38 -5.20 1.04
CA ARG A 33 -0.31 -4.27 0.68
C ARG A 33 1.02 -5.00 0.61
N TRP A 34 1.78 -4.69 -0.43
CA TRP A 34 3.17 -5.12 -0.55
C TRP A 34 4.08 -4.24 0.31
N ALA A 35 5.12 -4.86 0.86
CA ALA A 35 6.11 -4.20 1.69
C ALA A 35 7.47 -4.91 1.58
N GLU A 36 8.53 -4.17 1.86
CA GLU A 36 9.89 -4.69 2.01
C GLU A 36 10.28 -4.71 3.49
N HIS A 37 10.76 -5.85 3.99
CA HIS A 37 11.39 -5.97 5.30
C HIS A 37 12.91 -6.14 5.15
N PRO A 38 13.76 -5.39 5.88
CA PRO A 38 15.21 -5.41 5.69
C PRO A 38 15.86 -6.79 5.87
N GLU A 39 15.27 -7.66 6.70
CA GLU A 39 15.78 -9.02 6.93
C GLU A 39 15.02 -10.10 6.13
N TYR A 40 13.74 -9.88 5.83
CA TYR A 40 12.87 -10.92 5.28
C TYR A 40 12.54 -10.72 3.81
N GLY A 41 13.03 -9.61 3.24
CA GLY A 41 12.79 -9.23 1.87
C GLY A 41 11.33 -8.83 1.63
N ARG A 42 10.94 -8.98 0.37
CA ARG A 42 9.64 -8.64 -0.16
C ARG A 42 8.53 -9.56 0.34
N GLY A 43 7.38 -8.99 0.71
CA GLY A 43 6.19 -9.75 1.09
C GLY A 43 4.88 -8.97 1.01
N ILE A 44 3.77 -9.67 1.27
CA ILE A 44 2.41 -9.10 1.32
C ILE A 44 1.93 -9.09 2.76
N ILE A 45 1.42 -7.95 3.23
CA ILE A 45 0.80 -7.84 4.55
C ILE A 45 -0.55 -8.55 4.53
N ILE A 46 -0.73 -9.52 5.44
CA ILE A 46 -1.96 -10.30 5.61
C ILE A 46 -2.74 -9.89 6.88
N SER A 47 -2.42 -8.73 7.45
CA SER A 47 -3.19 -8.10 8.54
C SER A 47 -3.87 -6.83 8.04
N ALA A 48 -5.16 -6.65 8.36
CA ALA A 48 -5.86 -5.41 8.04
C ALA A 48 -5.30 -4.21 8.83
N HIS A 49 -4.95 -4.44 10.10
CA HIS A 49 -4.41 -3.41 11.00
C HIS A 49 -3.31 -4.01 11.88
N PRO A 50 -2.40 -3.18 12.41
CA PRO A 50 -1.44 -3.63 13.42
C PRO A 50 -2.13 -4.11 14.69
N ASP A 51 -1.50 -5.04 15.39
CA ASP A 51 -1.92 -5.44 16.73
C ASP A 51 -1.54 -4.38 17.80
N GLN A 52 -1.77 -4.71 19.06
CA GLN A 52 -1.46 -3.83 20.20
C GLN A 52 0.04 -3.51 20.37
N PHE A 53 0.92 -4.26 19.72
CA PHE A 53 2.37 -4.04 19.70
C PHE A 53 2.83 -3.36 18.40
N ASN A 54 1.89 -2.83 17.61
CA ASN A 54 2.17 -2.25 16.29
C ASN A 54 2.79 -3.28 15.31
N ALA A 55 2.46 -4.57 15.46
CA ALA A 55 2.95 -5.62 14.59
C ALA A 55 1.89 -6.11 13.59
N VAL A 56 2.34 -6.55 12.41
CA VAL A 56 1.54 -7.11 11.33
C VAL A 56 2.11 -8.44 10.89
N TRP A 57 1.28 -9.27 10.27
CA TRP A 57 1.73 -10.49 9.60
C TRP A 57 2.12 -10.19 8.15
N LEU A 58 3.34 -10.55 7.77
CA LEU A 58 3.88 -10.47 6.43
C LEU A 58 3.98 -11.88 5.84
N ALA A 59 3.20 -12.17 4.80
CA ALA A 59 3.36 -13.35 3.97
C ALA A 59 4.57 -13.19 3.05
N ARG A 60 5.50 -14.14 3.11
CA ARG A 60 6.77 -14.08 2.38
C ARG A 60 7.29 -15.48 2.09
N GLU A 61 8.07 -15.60 1.03
CA GLU A 61 8.78 -16.83 0.75
C GLU A 61 9.91 -17.02 1.75
N LYS A 62 9.94 -18.17 2.41
CA LYS A 62 11.04 -18.52 3.32
C LYS A 62 12.00 -19.44 2.61
N VAL A 63 13.16 -18.90 2.28
CA VAL A 63 14.30 -19.67 1.78
C VAL A 63 15.03 -20.28 2.97
N ASP A 64 14.46 -21.33 3.56
CA ASP A 64 15.17 -22.13 4.55
C ASP A 64 14.94 -23.63 4.34
N THR A 65 15.91 -24.45 4.78
CA THR A 65 15.92 -25.90 4.59
C THR A 65 14.85 -26.65 5.38
N SER A 66 14.05 -25.95 6.20
CA SER A 66 13.03 -26.53 7.08
C SER A 66 11.59 -26.41 6.55
N GLY A 67 11.36 -25.58 5.53
CA GLY A 67 10.19 -25.62 4.65
C GLY A 67 8.82 -25.25 5.25
N LYS A 68 8.75 -24.54 6.39
CA LYS A 68 7.47 -24.45 7.13
C LYS A 68 7.03 -23.09 7.69
N ALA A 69 7.60 -21.96 7.28
CA ALA A 69 7.00 -20.67 7.66
C ALA A 69 6.95 -19.68 6.50
N TRP A 70 5.77 -19.59 5.87
CA TRP A 70 5.49 -18.64 4.77
C TRP A 70 5.06 -17.25 5.27
N GLN A 71 5.22 -17.01 6.57
CA GLN A 71 4.79 -15.78 7.22
C GLN A 71 5.70 -15.42 8.40
N ALA A 72 5.88 -14.12 8.62
CA ALA A 72 6.56 -13.57 9.79
C ALA A 72 5.69 -12.49 10.43
N GLN A 73 5.64 -12.45 11.75
CA GLN A 73 5.12 -11.29 12.46
C GLN A 73 6.25 -10.25 12.55
N VAL A 74 5.99 -9.05 12.07
CA VAL A 74 6.98 -7.96 11.98
C VAL A 74 6.37 -6.66 12.50
N TYR A 75 7.21 -5.77 13.02
CA TYR A 75 6.75 -4.44 13.41
C TYR A 75 6.45 -3.61 12.17
N LEU A 76 5.36 -2.84 12.19
CA LEU A 76 4.98 -2.02 11.04
C LEU A 76 6.06 -0.98 10.70
N GLU A 77 6.75 -0.46 11.71
CA GLU A 77 7.83 0.53 11.55
C GLU A 77 9.10 -0.03 10.89
N SER A 78 9.28 -1.36 10.84
CA SER A 78 10.40 -1.99 10.14
C SER A 78 10.10 -2.25 8.66
N LEU A 79 8.89 -1.93 8.19
CA LEU A 79 8.46 -2.13 6.82
C LEU A 79 8.58 -0.85 6.00
N THR A 80 9.18 -0.97 4.82
CA THR A 80 9.01 0.02 3.75
C THR A 80 7.78 -0.36 2.95
N LEU A 81 6.69 0.38 3.15
CA LEU A 81 5.43 0.16 2.43
C LEU A 81 5.51 0.76 1.03
N ASP A 82 4.98 0.04 0.05
CA ASP A 82 4.83 0.61 -1.29
C ASP A 82 3.90 1.81 -1.28
N PRO A 83 4.08 2.78 -2.19
CA PRO A 83 3.06 3.79 -2.40
C PRO A 83 1.70 3.14 -2.74
N VAL A 84 0.60 3.81 -2.38
CA VAL A 84 -0.76 3.39 -2.76
C VAL A 84 -1.26 4.13 -3.99
N GLU A 85 -0.65 5.27 -4.29
CA GLU A 85 -0.98 6.16 -5.38
C GLU A 85 0.29 6.78 -5.96
N LEU A 86 0.22 7.15 -7.23
CA LEU A 86 1.19 8.02 -7.88
C LEU A 86 0.49 9.33 -8.24
N THR A 87 1.13 10.45 -7.90
CA THR A 87 0.51 11.78 -7.98
C THR A 87 1.37 12.78 -8.73
N THR A 88 2.69 12.70 -8.58
CA THR A 88 3.65 13.63 -9.16
C THR A 88 4.40 13.01 -10.33
N VAL A 89 4.98 13.84 -11.19
CA VAL A 89 5.86 13.39 -12.28
C VAL A 89 6.98 12.50 -11.74
N GLU A 90 7.57 12.89 -10.61
CA GLU A 90 8.65 12.14 -9.95
C GLU A 90 8.19 10.75 -9.50
N ASP A 91 6.97 10.62 -8.98
CA ASP A 91 6.39 9.31 -8.62
C ASP A 91 6.34 8.37 -9.85
N PHE A 92 5.86 8.89 -10.99
CA PHE A 92 5.77 8.12 -12.23
C PHE A 92 7.14 7.81 -12.84
N GLU A 93 8.11 8.71 -12.73
CA GLU A 93 9.49 8.50 -13.21
C GLU A 93 10.25 7.47 -12.36
N ASN A 94 10.04 7.48 -11.04
CA ASN A 94 10.76 6.61 -10.11
C ASN A 94 10.06 5.27 -9.84
N ALA A 95 8.81 5.09 -10.25
CA ALA A 95 8.15 3.80 -10.14
C ALA A 95 8.98 2.69 -10.83
N PRO A 96 9.10 1.49 -10.25
CA PRO A 96 9.82 0.40 -10.88
C PRO A 96 9.08 -0.13 -12.12
N GLU A 97 9.81 -0.70 -13.08
CA GLU A 97 9.23 -1.42 -14.20
C GLU A 97 8.35 -2.59 -13.71
N GLY A 98 7.25 -2.83 -14.41
CA GLY A 98 6.20 -3.77 -14.01
C GLY A 98 5.16 -3.17 -13.05
N THR A 99 5.30 -1.91 -12.65
CA THR A 99 4.26 -1.19 -11.90
C THR A 99 3.01 -1.06 -12.75
N ILE A 100 1.85 -1.34 -12.16
CA ILE A 100 0.54 -1.20 -12.80
C ILE A 100 -0.29 -0.21 -11.99
N VAL A 101 -0.81 0.80 -12.66
CA VAL A 101 -1.70 1.81 -12.07
C VAL A 101 -3.01 1.90 -12.82
N ALA A 102 -4.07 2.34 -12.15
CA ALA A 102 -5.36 2.59 -12.77
C ALA A 102 -6.00 3.86 -12.21
N ALA A 103 -6.68 4.60 -13.08
CA ALA A 103 -7.57 5.67 -12.68
C ALA A 103 -8.89 5.05 -12.17
N PRO A 104 -9.61 5.71 -11.24
CA PRO A 104 -10.89 5.20 -10.74
C PRO A 104 -11.93 4.90 -11.83
N GLN A 105 -11.84 5.59 -12.97
CA GLN A 105 -12.68 5.40 -14.15
C GLN A 105 -11.81 5.52 -15.40
N GLY A 106 -11.17 4.44 -15.84
CA GLY A 106 -10.28 4.50 -17.01
C GLY A 106 -9.48 3.22 -17.27
N ASN A 107 -8.50 3.35 -18.16
CA ASN A 107 -7.55 2.28 -18.49
C ASN A 107 -6.58 2.04 -17.33
N ALA A 108 -6.04 0.82 -17.26
CA ALA A 108 -4.84 0.56 -16.50
C ALA A 108 -3.62 0.83 -17.38
N TYR A 109 -2.58 1.38 -16.77
CA TYR A 109 -1.29 1.61 -17.41
C TYR A 109 -0.22 0.79 -16.70
N GLN A 110 0.67 0.20 -17.48
CA GLN A 110 1.84 -0.52 -17.00
C GLN A 110 3.09 0.28 -17.32
N LYS A 111 4.02 0.37 -16.36
CA LYS A 111 5.36 0.87 -16.62
C LYS A 111 6.19 -0.23 -17.26
N VAL A 112 6.53 -0.06 -18.52
CA VAL A 112 7.32 -1.04 -19.30
C VAL A 112 8.79 -0.69 -19.29
N PHE A 113 9.08 0.61 -19.29
CA PHE A 113 10.43 1.14 -19.34
C PHE A 113 10.51 2.43 -18.54
N ALA A 114 11.73 2.86 -18.21
CA ALA A 114 11.99 4.03 -17.36
C ALA A 114 11.16 5.29 -17.69
N LYS A 115 10.77 5.50 -18.96
CA LYS A 115 10.10 6.73 -19.42
C LYS A 115 8.66 6.57 -19.92
N TYR A 116 8.16 5.35 -20.06
CA TYR A 116 6.91 5.10 -20.79
C TYR A 116 5.94 4.24 -19.99
N TRP A 117 4.67 4.66 -20.04
CA TRP A 117 3.53 3.97 -19.48
C TRP A 117 2.62 3.53 -20.62
N GLU A 118 2.35 2.24 -20.73
CA GLU A 118 1.54 1.70 -21.81
C GLU A 118 0.18 1.20 -21.29
N SER A 119 -0.85 1.38 -22.12
CA SER A 119 -2.10 0.63 -22.05
C SER A 119 -2.34 -0.02 -23.41
N TYR A 120 -3.40 -0.82 -23.55
CA TYR A 120 -3.66 -1.57 -24.79
C TYR A 120 -3.70 -0.70 -26.07
N ASN A 121 -4.16 0.56 -25.96
CA ASN A 121 -4.32 1.46 -27.10
C ASN A 121 -3.65 2.84 -26.89
N ASP A 122 -2.78 2.99 -25.90
CA ASP A 122 -2.24 4.31 -25.54
C ASP A 122 -0.85 4.19 -24.90
N GLU A 123 -0.03 5.22 -25.07
CA GLU A 123 1.29 5.36 -24.46
C GLU A 123 1.44 6.78 -23.95
N LEU A 124 1.78 6.91 -22.66
CA LEU A 124 1.93 8.20 -21.98
C LEU A 124 3.30 8.31 -21.33
N ASP A 125 3.85 9.53 -21.33
CA ASP A 125 5.01 9.87 -20.52
C ASP A 125 4.62 10.20 -19.06
N ALA A 126 5.61 10.36 -18.19
CA ALA A 126 5.37 10.65 -16.78
C ALA A 126 4.63 11.99 -16.54
N LYS A 127 4.79 12.97 -17.43
CA LYS A 127 4.10 14.27 -17.31
C LYS A 127 2.63 14.15 -17.68
N GLU A 128 2.31 13.38 -18.71
CA GLU A 128 0.95 13.10 -19.13
C GLU A 128 0.20 12.27 -18.10
N MET A 129 0.87 11.26 -17.53
CA MET A 129 0.34 10.48 -16.39
C MET A 129 0.06 11.39 -15.18
N ALA A 130 1.01 12.25 -14.82
CA ALA A 130 0.84 13.18 -13.69
C ALA A 130 -0.27 14.22 -13.92
N ALA A 131 -0.52 14.64 -15.16
CA ALA A 131 -1.58 15.60 -15.49
C ALA A 131 -2.99 15.03 -15.25
N SER A 132 -3.13 13.71 -15.23
CA SER A 132 -4.39 12.98 -14.99
C SER A 132 -4.44 12.27 -13.63
N SER A 133 -3.49 12.58 -12.74
CA SER A 133 -3.40 11.99 -11.40
C SER A 133 -4.53 12.46 -10.48
N PRO A 134 -4.79 11.76 -9.35
CA PRO A 134 -4.06 10.63 -8.78
C PRO A 134 -4.37 9.28 -9.46
N TRP A 135 -3.35 8.41 -9.55
CA TRP A 135 -3.47 7.05 -10.07
C TRP A 135 -3.31 6.03 -8.94
N LYS A 136 -4.25 5.09 -8.81
CA LYS A 136 -4.19 4.01 -7.80
C LYS A 136 -3.23 2.92 -8.26
N ILE A 137 -2.34 2.47 -7.37
CA ILE A 137 -1.41 1.39 -7.67
C ILE A 137 -2.09 0.05 -7.48
N LEU A 138 -2.09 -0.76 -8.54
CA LEU A 138 -2.60 -2.14 -8.52
C LEU A 138 -1.46 -3.14 -8.26
N ARG A 139 -0.24 -2.80 -8.68
CA ARG A 139 0.98 -3.59 -8.46
C ARG A 139 2.20 -2.68 -8.49
N TRP A 140 3.14 -2.88 -7.57
CA TRP A 140 4.41 -2.16 -7.55
C TRP A 140 5.54 -3.04 -8.08
N GLY A 141 6.03 -2.70 -9.26
CA GLY A 141 7.08 -3.43 -9.98
C GLY A 141 6.71 -4.86 -10.38
N TRP A 142 7.68 -5.58 -10.95
CA TRP A 142 7.54 -7.01 -11.27
C TRP A 142 7.48 -7.93 -10.04
N GLY A 143 7.70 -7.42 -8.83
CA GLY A 143 7.74 -8.24 -7.63
C GLY A 143 8.92 -9.24 -7.61
N GLU A 144 9.97 -8.96 -8.39
CA GLU A 144 11.19 -9.76 -8.38
C GLU A 144 11.91 -9.59 -7.03
N GLN A 145 12.27 -10.73 -6.45
CA GLN A 145 13.20 -10.81 -5.32
C GLN A 145 14.60 -10.45 -5.86
N GLN A 146 15.24 -9.42 -5.30
CA GLN A 146 16.67 -9.21 -5.51
C GLN A 146 17.49 -10.33 -4.85
#